data_AF-A0A958XRA6-F1
#
_entry.id   AF-A0A958XRA6-F1
#
_cell.length_a   1.000
_cell.length_b   1.000
_cell.length_c   1.000
_cell.angle_alpha   90.00
_cell.angle_beta   90.00
_cell.angle_gamma   90.00
#
_symmetry.space_group_name_H-M   'P 1'
#
loop_
_entity.id
_entity.type
_entity.pdbx_description
1 polymer ?
#
loop_
_entity_poly.entity_id
_entity_poly.type
_entity_poly.pdbx_seq_one_letter_code
_entity_poly.pdbx_strand_id
1 'polypeptide(L)'
;GLIYLILAAQFESFRDPFIIMITVPLAIAGAYLTLALTNNTVNIFSQIGMIMLIGLVTKNGILIVEFANQKMRSGRGLTKRQAVVEAAQARLRPILMTTLATSLGALPIALALGAAATSRIPLGAVVVGGLMFSLVLTLFVIPAMYIFLSGKKRSNVPWEDPSQKALKEAEAEAVQD
;
A
#
# COMPACT_ATOMS: atom_id res chain seq x y z
N GLY A 1 -3.50 -10.91 -15.80
CA GLY A 1 -4.83 -11.50 -16.05
C GLY A 1 -5.49 -11.92 -14.76
N LEU A 2 -5.14 -13.10 -14.24
CA LEU A 2 -5.80 -13.69 -13.07
C LEU A 2 -5.76 -12.81 -11.80
N ILE A 3 -4.60 -12.23 -11.45
CA ILE A 3 -4.47 -11.36 -10.27
C ILE A 3 -5.41 -10.15 -10.35
N TYR A 4 -5.56 -9.54 -11.53
CA TYR A 4 -6.47 -8.41 -11.73
C TYR A 4 -7.93 -8.81 -11.54
N LEU A 5 -8.35 -9.96 -12.10
CA LEU A 5 -9.73 -10.45 -11.99
C LEU A 5 -10.09 -10.82 -10.55
N ILE A 6 -9.16 -11.48 -9.84
CA ILE A 6 -9.35 -11.84 -8.43
C ILE A 6 -9.48 -10.58 -7.56
N LEU A 7 -8.62 -9.59 -7.77
CA LEU A 7 -8.71 -8.31 -7.04
C LEU A 7 -9.98 -7.53 -7.42
N ALA A 8 -10.39 -7.53 -8.68
CA ALA A 8 -11.63 -6.87 -9.10
C ALA A 8 -12.86 -7.49 -8.45
N ALA A 9 -12.89 -8.82 -8.32
CA ALA A 9 -13.90 -9.53 -7.56
C ALA A 9 -13.83 -9.21 -6.06
N GLN A 10 -12.62 -9.14 -5.48
CA GLN A 10 -12.42 -8.84 -4.07
C GLN A 10 -12.87 -7.43 -3.67
N PHE A 11 -12.58 -6.43 -4.50
CA PHE A 11 -12.89 -5.02 -4.21
C PHE A 11 -14.25 -4.57 -4.74
N GLU A 12 -14.99 -5.43 -5.45
CA GLU A 12 -16.22 -5.08 -6.19
C GLU A 12 -16.04 -3.84 -7.09
N SER A 13 -14.82 -3.63 -7.59
CA SER A 13 -14.40 -2.38 -8.24
C SER A 13 -13.24 -2.67 -9.20
N PHE A 14 -13.32 -2.11 -10.40
CA PHE A 14 -12.28 -2.23 -11.43
C PHE A 14 -11.17 -1.17 -11.28
N ARG A 15 -11.39 -0.12 -10.49
CA ARG A 15 -10.41 0.98 -10.33
C ARG A 15 -9.37 0.69 -9.26
N ASP A 16 -9.78 0.07 -8.16
CA ASP A 16 -8.90 -0.23 -7.02
C ASP A 16 -7.79 -1.25 -7.39
N PRO A 17 -8.07 -2.34 -8.13
CA PRO A 17 -7.03 -3.25 -8.65
C PRO A 17 -6.03 -2.57 -9.58
N PHE A 18 -6.47 -1.58 -10.36
CA PHE A 18 -5.59 -0.85 -11.28
C PHE A 18 -4.52 -0.05 -10.54
N ILE A 19 -4.90 0.61 -9.44
CA ILE A 19 -3.96 1.35 -8.58
C ILE A 19 -2.92 0.40 -7.98
N ILE A 20 -3.33 -0.81 -7.57
CA ILE A 20 -2.43 -1.83 -7.04
C ILE A 20 -1.47 -2.33 -8.11
N MET A 21 -1.96 -2.54 -9.34
CA MET A 21 -1.14 -3.02 -10.46
C MET A 21 0.02 -2.09 -10.81
N ILE A 22 -0.11 -0.79 -10.55
CA ILE A 22 0.97 0.20 -10.74
C ILE A 22 2.12 -0.01 -9.75
N THR A 23 1.88 -0.65 -8.61
CA THR A 23 2.94 -0.90 -7.61
C THR A 23 3.89 -2.01 -8.05
N VAL A 24 3.45 -2.92 -8.93
CA VAL A 24 4.27 -4.04 -9.47
C VAL A 24 5.46 -3.55 -10.31
N PRO A 25 5.29 -2.71 -11.34
CA PRO A 25 6.43 -2.19 -12.09
C PRO A 25 7.34 -1.31 -11.24
N LEU A 26 6.79 -0.62 -10.23
CA LEU A 26 7.57 0.14 -9.25
C LEU A 26 8.45 -0.79 -8.38
N ALA A 27 7.91 -1.94 -7.96
CA ALA A 27 8.67 -2.94 -7.22
C ALA A 27 9.86 -3.47 -8.05
N ILE A 28 9.61 -3.77 -9.31
CA ILE A 28 10.64 -4.22 -10.25
C ILE A 28 11.69 -3.12 -10.43
N ALA A 29 11.29 -1.86 -10.61
CA ALA A 29 12.22 -0.74 -10.70
C ALA A 29 13.09 -0.61 -9.43
N GLY A 30 12.52 -0.76 -8.24
CA GLY A 30 13.26 -0.76 -6.98
C GLY A 30 14.26 -1.92 -6.86
N ALA A 31 13.90 -3.11 -7.35
CA ALA A 31 14.82 -4.25 -7.41
C ALA A 31 16.00 -3.99 -8.35
N TYR A 32 15.73 -3.51 -9.57
CA TYR A 32 16.78 -3.19 -10.54
C TYR A 32 17.71 -2.09 -10.03
N LEU A 33 17.14 -1.04 -9.42
CA LEU A 33 17.93 0.04 -8.82
C LEU A 33 18.86 -0.50 -7.71
N THR A 34 18.35 -1.41 -6.89
CA THR A 34 19.13 -2.04 -5.83
C THR A 34 20.25 -2.94 -6.38
N LEU A 35 19.97 -3.72 -7.43
CA LEU A 35 20.98 -4.51 -8.11
C LEU A 35 22.10 -3.64 -8.68
N ALA A 36 21.72 -2.54 -9.33
CA ALA A 36 22.65 -1.57 -9.89
C ALA A 36 23.54 -0.94 -8.79
N LEU A 37 22.95 -0.55 -7.66
CA LEU A 37 23.70 0.00 -6.52
C LEU A 37 24.63 -1.02 -5.86
N THR A 38 24.22 -2.28 -5.81
CA THR A 38 25.01 -3.36 -5.18
C THR A 38 25.97 -4.04 -6.18
N ASN A 39 26.05 -3.56 -7.44
CA ASN A 39 26.83 -4.16 -8.53
C ASN A 39 26.56 -5.67 -8.74
N ASN A 40 25.33 -6.11 -8.51
CA ASN A 40 24.92 -7.50 -8.69
C ASN A 40 24.25 -7.71 -10.06
N THR A 41 24.44 -8.90 -10.64
CA THR A 41 23.84 -9.26 -11.93
C THR A 41 22.44 -9.86 -11.77
N VAL A 42 21.66 -9.79 -12.86
CA VAL A 42 20.36 -10.46 -12.93
C VAL A 42 20.59 -11.96 -13.17
N ASN A 43 20.42 -12.75 -12.12
CA ASN A 43 20.47 -14.20 -12.15
C ASN A 43 19.19 -14.83 -11.58
N ILE A 44 19.10 -16.16 -11.58
CA ILE A 44 17.91 -16.90 -11.09
C ILE A 44 17.56 -16.52 -9.65
N PHE A 45 18.56 -16.33 -8.76
CA PHE A 45 18.33 -15.92 -7.37
C PHE A 45 17.78 -14.49 -7.26
N SER A 46 18.27 -13.55 -8.07
CA SER A 46 17.72 -12.20 -8.14
C SER A 46 16.28 -12.20 -8.70
N GLN A 47 15.96 -13.09 -9.65
CA GLN A 47 14.62 -13.24 -10.19
C GLN A 47 13.63 -13.77 -9.15
N ILE A 48 14.05 -14.77 -8.37
CA ILE A 48 13.27 -15.26 -7.22
C ILE A 48 13.05 -14.12 -6.21
N GLY A 49 14.08 -13.32 -5.93
CA GLY A 49 13.98 -12.13 -5.09
C GLY A 49 13.00 -11.09 -5.62
N MET A 50 13.01 -10.83 -6.94
CA MET A 50 12.09 -9.92 -7.60
C MET A 50 10.64 -10.41 -7.49
N ILE A 51 10.38 -11.71 -7.67
CA ILE A 51 9.05 -12.30 -7.52
C ILE A 51 8.55 -12.15 -6.08
N MET A 52 9.40 -12.43 -5.10
CA MET A 52 9.09 -12.23 -3.68
C MET A 52 8.77 -10.75 -3.39
N LEU A 53 9.60 -9.84 -3.92
CA LEU A 53 9.42 -8.40 -3.75
C LEU A 53 8.07 -7.93 -4.32
N ILE A 54 7.69 -8.40 -5.51
CA ILE A 54 6.38 -8.09 -6.12
C ILE A 54 5.25 -8.50 -5.18
N GLY A 55 5.28 -9.71 -4.61
CA GLY A 55 4.25 -10.18 -3.69
C GLY A 55 4.16 -9.34 -2.41
N LEU A 56 5.31 -8.99 -1.82
CA LEU A 56 5.37 -8.16 -0.60
C LEU A 56 4.86 -6.74 -0.83
N VAL A 57 5.29 -6.11 -1.92
CA VAL A 57 4.86 -4.76 -2.29
C VAL A 57 3.37 -4.73 -2.64
N THR A 58 2.91 -5.72 -3.41
CA THR A 58 1.48 -5.86 -3.78
C THR A 58 0.62 -6.06 -2.54
N LYS A 59 1.04 -6.89 -1.57
CA LYS A 59 0.35 -7.08 -0.29
C LYS A 59 0.20 -5.76 0.47
N ASN A 60 1.27 -4.97 0.56
CA ASN A 60 1.21 -3.67 1.22
C ASN A 60 0.28 -2.70 0.48
N GLY A 61 0.25 -2.76 -0.85
CA GLY A 61 -0.65 -1.94 -1.66
C GLY A 61 -2.12 -2.30 -1.53
N ILE A 62 -2.44 -3.61 -1.56
CA ILE A 62 -3.78 -4.14 -1.28
C ILE A 62 -4.26 -3.64 0.09
N LEU A 63 -3.42 -3.76 1.12
CA LEU A 63 -3.77 -3.37 2.49
C LEU A 63 -4.15 -1.89 2.62
N ILE A 64 -3.43 -1.00 1.94
CA ILE A 64 -3.71 0.45 1.97
C ILE A 64 -5.05 0.76 1.28
N VAL A 65 -5.26 0.19 0.10
CA VAL A 65 -6.48 0.40 -0.70
C VAL A 65 -7.70 -0.18 0.01
N GLU A 66 -7.59 -1.38 0.57
CA GLU A 66 -8.65 -2.01 1.34
C GLU A 66 -9.03 -1.19 2.57
N PHE A 67 -8.05 -0.70 3.33
CA PHE A 67 -8.31 0.10 4.52
C PHE A 67 -8.88 1.48 4.17
N ALA A 68 -8.48 2.07 3.05
CA ALA A 68 -9.10 3.29 2.53
C ALA A 68 -10.57 3.07 2.18
N ASN A 69 -10.89 1.96 1.48
CA ASN A 69 -12.27 1.58 1.15
C ASN A 69 -13.09 1.29 2.42
N GLN A 70 -12.52 0.58 3.40
CA GLN A 70 -13.16 0.31 4.69
C GLN A 70 -13.47 1.62 5.43
N LYS A 71 -12.54 2.58 5.45
CA LYS A 71 -12.74 3.91 6.05
C LYS A 71 -13.84 4.70 5.35
N MET A 72 -13.92 4.63 4.02
CA MET A 72 -15.01 5.25 3.26
C MET A 72 -16.37 4.62 3.60
N ARG A 73 -16.42 3.29 3.76
CA ARG A 73 -17.65 2.55 4.12
C ARG A 73 -18.07 2.76 5.58
N SER A 74 -17.13 3.07 6.48
CA SER A 74 -17.38 3.30 7.91
C SER A 74 -18.13 4.60 8.26
N GLY A 75 -18.67 5.32 7.27
CA GLY A 75 -19.68 6.36 7.50
C GLY A 75 -19.18 7.69 8.08
N ARG A 76 -17.88 7.98 8.05
CA ARG A 76 -17.33 9.23 8.61
C ARG A 76 -17.30 10.44 7.68
N GLY A 77 -17.81 10.33 6.46
CA GLY A 77 -17.77 11.43 5.50
C GLY A 77 -16.44 11.93 5.04
N LEU A 78 -15.42 11.12 5.28
CA LEU A 78 -14.09 11.41 4.85
C LEU A 78 -14.09 11.56 3.33
N THR A 79 -13.57 12.69 2.87
CA THR A 79 -13.26 12.83 1.44
C THR A 79 -12.30 11.70 1.07
N LYS A 80 -12.37 11.13 -0.15
CA LYS A 80 -11.47 10.03 -0.60
C LYS A 80 -10.00 10.28 -0.26
N ARG A 81 -9.56 11.54 -0.34
CA ARG A 81 -8.23 12.01 0.07
C ARG A 81 -7.96 11.82 1.57
N GLN A 82 -8.89 12.18 2.45
CA GLN A 82 -8.72 12.00 3.90
C GLN A 82 -8.73 10.52 4.26
N ALA A 83 -9.59 9.72 3.62
CA ALA A 83 -9.66 8.28 3.85
C ALA A 83 -8.35 7.56 3.49
N VAL A 84 -7.71 7.90 2.34
CA VAL A 84 -6.44 7.27 1.94
C VAL A 84 -5.27 7.72 2.83
N VAL A 85 -5.26 8.99 3.28
CA VAL A 85 -4.21 9.49 4.18
C VAL A 85 -4.33 8.85 5.56
N GLU A 86 -5.55 8.78 6.13
CA GLU A 86 -5.78 8.07 7.40
C GLU A 86 -5.44 6.58 7.28
N ALA A 87 -5.79 5.95 6.15
CA ALA A 87 -5.47 4.55 5.89
C ALA A 87 -3.95 4.33 5.81
N ALA A 88 -3.24 5.19 5.07
CA ALA A 88 -1.79 5.14 4.98
C ALA A 88 -1.13 5.33 6.36
N GLN A 89 -1.60 6.28 7.17
CA GLN A 89 -1.10 6.51 8.53
C GLN A 89 -1.35 5.31 9.47
N ALA A 90 -2.56 4.74 9.44
CA ALA A 90 -2.89 3.57 10.27
C ALA A 90 -2.09 2.33 9.89
N ARG A 91 -1.73 2.19 8.60
CA ARG A 91 -0.97 1.05 8.09
C ARG A 91 0.54 1.26 8.09
N LEU A 92 1.02 2.49 8.20
CA LEU A 92 2.45 2.81 8.22
C LEU A 92 3.20 1.98 9.26
N ARG A 93 2.65 1.88 10.48
CA ARG A 93 3.25 1.08 11.58
C ARG A 93 3.37 -0.42 11.20
N PRO A 94 2.28 -1.13 10.84
CA PRO A 94 2.37 -2.51 10.35
C PRO A 94 3.30 -2.72 9.16
N ILE A 95 3.26 -1.82 8.16
CA ILE A 95 4.06 -1.95 6.94
C ILE A 95 5.56 -1.80 7.26
N LEU A 96 5.93 -0.83 8.10
CA LEU A 96 7.31 -0.69 8.57
C LEU A 96 7.74 -1.92 9.38
N MET A 97 6.86 -2.44 10.23
CA MET A 97 7.19 -3.60 11.07
C MET A 97 7.52 -4.84 10.21
N THR A 98 6.72 -5.13 9.18
CA THR A 98 6.96 -6.28 8.29
C THR A 98 8.17 -6.06 7.41
N THR A 99 8.31 -4.88 6.79
CA THR A 99 9.42 -4.59 5.89
C THR A 99 10.75 -4.58 6.63
N LEU A 100 10.81 -4.04 7.85
CA LEU A 100 12.00 -4.12 8.70
C LEU A 100 12.29 -5.57 9.11
N ALA A 101 11.29 -6.34 9.55
CA ALA A 101 11.49 -7.74 9.92
C ALA A 101 12.03 -8.57 8.74
N THR A 102 11.44 -8.42 7.56
CA THR A 102 11.89 -9.12 6.35
C THR A 102 13.29 -8.66 5.92
N SER A 103 13.58 -7.36 5.99
CA SER A 103 14.88 -6.83 5.59
C SER A 103 15.98 -7.26 6.55
N LEU A 104 15.74 -7.19 7.87
CA LEU A 104 16.70 -7.67 8.87
C LEU A 104 16.89 -9.19 8.77
N GLY A 105 15.83 -9.95 8.48
CA GLY A 105 15.93 -11.40 8.24
C GLY A 105 16.69 -11.77 6.96
N ALA A 106 16.62 -10.94 5.92
CA ALA A 106 17.33 -11.12 4.66
C ALA A 106 18.75 -10.51 4.67
N LEU A 107 19.06 -9.64 5.63
CA LEU A 107 20.35 -8.99 5.81
C LEU A 107 21.53 -9.98 5.90
N PRO A 108 21.50 -11.07 6.70
CA PRO A 108 22.62 -12.01 6.76
C PRO A 108 22.87 -12.73 5.42
N ILE A 109 21.82 -12.92 4.63
CA ILE A 109 21.91 -13.52 3.30
C ILE A 109 22.56 -12.52 2.32
N ALA A 110 22.20 -11.24 2.43
CA ALA A 110 22.81 -10.17 1.63
C ALA A 110 24.29 -9.97 1.96
N LEU A 111 24.67 -10.16 3.23
CA LEU A 111 26.05 -10.04 3.73
C LEU A 111 26.90 -11.31 3.54
N ALA A 112 26.42 -12.29 2.77
CA ALA A 112 27.21 -13.46 2.39
C ALA A 112 27.65 -14.37 3.56
N LEU A 113 26.92 -14.42 4.67
CA LEU A 113 27.32 -15.13 5.90
C LEU A 113 27.15 -16.68 5.82
N GLY A 114 27.69 -17.35 4.81
CA GLY A 114 27.67 -18.82 4.72
C GLY A 114 28.21 -19.46 3.44
N ALA A 115 28.24 -20.79 3.40
CA ALA A 115 28.58 -21.56 2.20
C ALA A 115 27.53 -21.36 1.08
N ALA A 116 27.98 -21.28 -0.18
CA ALA A 116 27.17 -20.88 -1.34
C ALA A 116 26.62 -19.44 -1.32
N ALA A 117 27.26 -18.54 -0.57
CA ALA A 117 26.85 -17.14 -0.46
C ALA A 117 26.84 -16.38 -1.79
N THR A 118 27.82 -16.59 -2.67
CA THR A 118 27.96 -15.82 -3.92
C THR A 118 26.71 -15.85 -4.80
N SER A 119 26.00 -16.98 -4.81
CA SER A 119 24.77 -17.13 -5.58
C SER A 119 23.54 -16.52 -4.87
N ARG A 120 23.56 -16.43 -3.53
CA ARG A 120 22.44 -15.97 -2.71
C ARG A 120 22.51 -14.48 -2.36
N ILE A 121 23.68 -13.84 -2.48
CA ILE A 121 23.85 -12.39 -2.28
C ILE A 121 22.83 -11.58 -3.10
N PRO A 122 22.61 -11.84 -4.40
CA PRO A 122 21.66 -11.05 -5.18
C PRO A 122 20.21 -11.20 -4.70
N LEU A 123 19.83 -12.38 -4.18
CA LEU A 123 18.52 -12.58 -3.55
C LEU A 123 18.36 -11.67 -2.32
N GLY A 124 19.34 -11.70 -1.41
CA GLY A 124 19.33 -10.87 -0.20
C GLY A 124 19.35 -9.38 -0.53
N ALA A 125 20.17 -8.96 -1.50
CA ALA A 125 20.25 -7.57 -1.96
C ALA A 125 18.90 -7.06 -2.48
N VAL A 126 18.23 -7.80 -3.37
CA VAL A 126 16.89 -7.44 -3.89
C VAL A 126 15.89 -7.29 -2.77
N VAL A 127 15.88 -8.22 -1.81
CA VAL A 127 14.92 -8.19 -0.72
C VAL A 127 15.17 -6.97 0.16
N VAL A 128 16.41 -6.74 0.62
CA VAL A 128 16.72 -5.64 1.53
C VAL A 128 16.54 -4.28 0.86
N GLY A 129 17.30 -4.01 -0.21
CA GLY A 129 17.27 -2.70 -0.84
C GLY A 129 16.01 -2.49 -1.67
N GLY A 130 15.53 -3.53 -2.36
CA GLY A 130 14.33 -3.44 -3.17
C GLY A 130 13.10 -3.22 -2.31
N LEU A 131 12.98 -3.84 -1.13
CA LEU A 131 11.88 -3.53 -0.20
C LEU A 131 11.96 -2.10 0.31
N MET A 132 13.15 -1.63 0.71
CA MET A 132 13.30 -0.26 1.23
C MET A 132 12.93 0.79 0.18
N PHE A 133 13.44 0.67 -1.05
CA PHE A 133 13.10 1.59 -2.13
C PHE A 133 11.63 1.49 -2.53
N SER A 134 11.13 0.27 -2.76
CA SER A 134 9.76 0.06 -3.22
C SER A 134 8.73 0.44 -2.16
N LEU A 135 9.06 0.30 -0.88
CA LEU A 135 8.22 0.74 0.23
C LEU A 135 7.98 2.24 0.17
N VAL A 136 9.04 3.03 0.07
CA VAL A 136 8.94 4.50 0.01
C VAL A 136 8.15 4.92 -1.23
N LEU A 137 8.46 4.34 -2.39
CA LEU A 137 7.75 4.60 -3.63
C LEU A 137 6.26 4.26 -3.51
N THR A 138 5.92 3.07 -3.00
CA THR A 138 4.54 2.59 -2.90
C THR A 138 3.71 3.42 -1.92
N LEU A 139 4.30 3.76 -0.77
CA LEU A 139 3.61 4.54 0.27
C LEU A 139 3.31 5.97 -0.20
N PHE A 140 4.08 6.51 -1.14
CA PHE A 140 3.82 7.82 -1.75
C PHE A 140 2.90 7.71 -2.98
N VAL A 141 3.12 6.72 -3.84
CA VAL A 141 2.44 6.57 -5.12
C VAL A 141 1.00 6.12 -4.93
N ILE A 142 0.68 5.25 -3.97
CA ILE A 142 -0.71 4.83 -3.75
C ILE A 142 -1.59 6.02 -3.33
N PRO A 143 -1.24 6.82 -2.31
CA PRO A 143 -2.03 8.02 -1.98
C PRO A 143 -2.10 9.01 -3.14
N ALA A 144 -1.00 9.26 -3.85
CA ALA A 144 -0.97 10.16 -4.99
C ALA A 144 -1.91 9.71 -6.12
N MET A 145 -1.86 8.43 -6.49
CA MET A 145 -2.73 7.82 -7.50
C MET A 145 -4.20 7.85 -7.06
N TYR A 146 -4.47 7.57 -5.79
CA TYR A 146 -5.83 7.61 -5.25
C TYR A 146 -6.41 9.03 -5.30
N ILE A 147 -5.59 10.05 -5.03
CA ILE A 147 -5.98 11.46 -5.15
C ILE A 147 -6.16 11.86 -6.63
N PHE A 148 -5.26 11.44 -7.52
CA PHE A 148 -5.34 11.74 -8.95
C PHE A 148 -6.59 11.13 -9.60
N LEU A 149 -6.90 9.86 -9.29
CA LEU A 149 -8.12 9.19 -9.75
C LEU A 149 -9.40 9.71 -9.08
N SER A 150 -9.27 10.45 -7.97
CA SER A 150 -10.39 11.14 -7.31
C SER A 150 -10.83 12.42 -8.04
N GLY A 151 -10.37 12.65 -9.28
CA GLY A 151 -10.86 13.70 -10.16
C GLY A 151 -12.39 13.83 -10.13
N LYS A 152 -12.85 14.89 -9.46
CA LYS A 152 -14.17 15.53 -9.58
C LYS A 152 -15.40 14.61 -9.49
N LYS A 153 -15.60 13.92 -8.35
CA LYS A 153 -16.97 13.69 -7.87
C LYS A 153 -17.16 14.34 -6.51
N ARG A 154 -17.79 15.51 -6.54
CA ARG A 154 -18.53 16.10 -5.43
C ARG A 154 -19.60 15.10 -5.00
N SER A 155 -19.42 14.46 -3.87
CA SER A 155 -20.54 14.18 -2.97
C SER A 155 -20.10 14.65 -1.59
N ASN A 156 -20.07 15.98 -1.48
CA ASN A 156 -19.99 16.67 -0.20
C ASN A 156 -21.36 16.48 0.45
N VAL A 157 -21.56 15.37 1.15
CA VAL A 157 -22.63 15.27 2.14
C VAL A 157 -21.91 15.44 3.47
N PRO A 158 -21.94 16.63 4.08
CA PRO A 158 -21.50 16.80 5.46
C PRO A 158 -22.31 15.84 6.33
N TRP A 159 -21.63 15.09 7.18
CA TRP A 159 -22.27 14.16 8.09
C TRP A 159 -22.65 15.03 9.28
N GLU A 160 -23.91 15.43 9.30
CA GLU A 160 -24.50 15.96 10.53
C GLU A 160 -24.53 14.83 11.53
N ASP A 161 -23.77 15.01 12.62
CA ASP A 161 -23.75 14.11 13.75
C ASP A 161 -25.20 13.82 14.20
N PRO A 162 -25.65 12.55 14.22
CA PRO A 162 -27.01 12.20 14.63
C PRO A 162 -27.39 12.77 16.00
N SER A 163 -26.39 12.94 16.89
CA SER A 163 -26.61 13.56 18.20
C SER A 163 -26.85 15.07 18.10
N GLN A 164 -26.14 15.79 17.22
CA GLN A 164 -26.40 17.21 16.93
C GLN A 164 -27.75 17.43 16.25
N LYS A 165 -28.16 16.52 15.36
CA LYS A 165 -29.47 16.58 14.70
C LYS A 165 -30.60 16.37 15.71
N ALA A 166 -30.48 15.35 16.57
CA ALA A 166 -31.45 15.10 17.64
C ALA A 166 -31.53 16.25 18.66
N LEU A 167 -30.40 16.88 18.99
CA LEU A 167 -30.36 18.05 19.86
C LEU A 167 -31.04 19.27 19.20
N LYS A 168 -30.82 19.51 17.91
CA LYS A 168 -31.48 20.60 17.18
C LYS A 168 -32.98 20.37 16.98
N GLU A 169 -33.40 19.12 16.74
CA GLU A 169 -34.81 18.76 16.62
C GLU A 169 -35.52 18.90 17.98
N ALA A 170 -34.88 18.48 19.07
CA ALA A 170 -35.39 18.68 20.43
C ALA A 170 -35.43 20.17 20.84
N GLU A 171 -34.43 20.97 20.47
CA GLU A 171 -34.44 22.43 20.67
C GLU A 171 -35.52 23.13 19.83
N ALA A 172 -35.81 22.63 18.62
CA ALA A 172 -36.84 23.19 17.76
C ALA A 172 -38.26 22.87 18.25
N GLU A 173 -38.48 21.68 18.82
CA GLU A 173 -39.75 21.31 19.46
C GLU A 173 -39.97 22.11 20.75
N ALA A 174 -38.93 22.37 21.55
CA ALA A 174 -39.03 23.14 22.78
C ALA A 174 -39.28 24.66 22.60
N VAL A 175 -39.18 25.18 21.37
CA VAL A 175 -39.44 26.60 21.04
C VAL A 175 -40.84 26.79 20.44
N GLN A 176 -41.57 25.70 20.17
CA GLN A 176 -42.93 25.74 19.62
C GLN A 176 -44.04 25.60 20.68
N ASP A 177 -43.69 25.37 21.96
CA ASP A 177 -44.56 25.44 23.14
C ASP A 177 -44.35 26.76 23.92
#